data_AF-A0A1T1BVZ6-F1
#
_entry.id   AF-A0A1T1BVZ6-F1
#
_cell.length_a   1.000
_cell.length_b   1.000
_cell.length_c   1.000
_cell.angle_alpha   90.00
_cell.angle_beta   90.00
_cell.angle_gamma   90.00
#
_symmetry.space_group_name_H-M   'P 1'
#
loop_
_entity.id
_entity.type
_entity.pdbx_description
1 polymer ?
#
loop_
_entity_poly.entity_id
_entity_poly.type
_entity_poly.pdbx_seq_one_letter_code
_entity_poly.pdbx_strand_id
1 'polypeptide(L)'
;MKNFTKKMPENPKSFLTKKLPFLFLVLFLFQIELTFSQADTNNLIDNFVTTMNNAGLSKNQTAKVRDLITERDRLIAEDIKQQNELKAKYPFVLHDEETTTKYSNQKFIRALSEIITIAQFKQLFLPQLDARIDLMANDKFNLLKKRYRLTPDQEAKLKKLLSETTTNEIIIKEYYNYDDNLSWNNYTEEKIKSSDKERELLKSFGLFYSKNTKTDNLIKKLNDANVDSDRIHKILIALQILQERNDKRLKTWRENDAANVINFHDPDDDEYPIYLEFREQLSKILKIEEFETVFVSQMQNRIIRDSKKEFQTLRVTYNLTEQQYSEIEKLILKKNTEKVVTEEYYKYSYELYQQKLRAVEYRHEKGIRETVQKMTASNTAK
;
A
#
# COMPACT_ATOMS: atom_id res chain seq x y z
N MET A 1 11.60 -82.29 22.19
CA MET A 1 11.10 -83.26 21.19
C MET A 1 10.68 -82.50 19.94
N LYS A 2 10.99 -83.10 18.80
CA LYS A 2 10.78 -82.60 17.44
C LYS A 2 9.29 -82.59 17.04
N ASN A 3 9.01 -81.69 16.09
CA ASN A 3 8.11 -81.81 14.93
C ASN A 3 6.63 -81.37 15.01
N PHE A 4 6.41 -80.24 14.30
CA PHE A 4 5.50 -80.06 13.15
C PHE A 4 4.04 -80.51 13.26
N THR A 5 3.13 -79.53 13.16
CA THR A 5 2.05 -79.60 12.16
C THR A 5 1.67 -78.21 11.63
N LYS A 6 1.99 -78.08 10.34
CA LYS A 6 1.64 -77.14 9.29
C LYS A 6 0.13 -76.87 9.16
N LYS A 7 -0.30 -75.60 9.07
CA LYS A 7 -1.11 -75.06 7.95
C LYS A 7 -1.42 -73.55 8.08
N MET A 8 -0.70 -72.80 7.24
CA MET A 8 -1.10 -71.69 6.34
C MET A 8 -1.88 -70.44 6.82
N PRO A 9 -1.67 -69.31 6.11
CA PRO A 9 -1.65 -67.98 6.69
C PRO A 9 -2.94 -67.19 6.50
N GLU A 10 -3.09 -66.22 7.40
CA GLU A 10 -3.66 -64.88 7.19
C GLU A 10 -4.62 -64.71 6.02
N ASN A 11 -5.91 -64.65 6.36
CA ASN A 11 -6.96 -64.18 5.48
C ASN A 11 -6.70 -62.69 5.18
N PRO A 12 -6.35 -62.29 3.94
CA PRO A 12 -6.09 -60.90 3.64
C PRO A 12 -7.43 -60.17 3.50
N LYS A 13 -7.61 -59.21 4.42
CA LYS A 13 -8.64 -58.20 4.44
C LYS A 13 -8.93 -57.64 3.03
N SER A 14 -10.22 -57.59 2.69
CA SER A 14 -10.85 -56.41 2.08
C SER A 14 -10.15 -55.74 0.89
N PHE A 15 -9.73 -56.49 -0.14
CA PHE A 15 -9.03 -55.87 -1.28
C PHE A 15 -9.85 -55.75 -2.57
N LEU A 16 -11.08 -56.28 -2.59
CA LEU A 16 -11.84 -56.43 -3.84
C LEU A 16 -12.97 -55.41 -4.08
N THR A 17 -13.31 -54.56 -3.12
CA THR A 17 -14.40 -53.56 -3.30
C THR A 17 -13.92 -52.10 -3.36
N LYS A 18 -12.62 -51.83 -3.20
CA LYS A 18 -12.07 -50.46 -3.30
C LYS A 18 -11.42 -50.11 -4.64
N LYS A 19 -11.26 -51.07 -5.55
CA LYS A 19 -10.62 -50.84 -6.87
C LYS A 19 -11.59 -50.67 -8.03
N LEU A 20 -12.87 -51.02 -7.85
CA LEU A 20 -13.91 -50.79 -8.87
C LEU A 20 -14.15 -49.29 -9.15
N PRO A 21 -14.28 -48.38 -8.15
CA PRO A 21 -14.47 -46.97 -8.43
C PRO A 21 -13.22 -46.31 -9.03
N PHE A 22 -12.02 -46.84 -8.72
CA PHE A 22 -10.76 -46.35 -9.30
C PHE A 22 -10.60 -46.79 -10.77
N LEU A 23 -11.01 -48.02 -11.11
CA LEU A 23 -10.99 -48.48 -12.50
C LEU A 23 -12.01 -47.72 -13.37
N PHE A 24 -13.19 -47.41 -12.82
CA PHE A 24 -14.18 -46.55 -13.48
C PHE A 24 -13.69 -45.10 -13.60
N LEU A 25 -13.02 -44.54 -12.58
CA LEU A 25 -12.44 -43.19 -12.66
C LEU A 25 -11.31 -43.13 -13.70
N VAL A 26 -10.45 -44.15 -13.77
CA VAL A 26 -9.38 -44.24 -14.76
C VAL A 26 -9.95 -44.46 -16.18
N LEU A 27 -10.99 -45.29 -16.35
CA LEU A 27 -11.69 -45.44 -17.63
C LEU A 27 -12.48 -44.17 -18.02
N PHE A 28 -12.99 -43.41 -17.05
CA PHE A 28 -13.65 -42.11 -17.27
C PHE A 28 -12.64 -41.04 -17.68
N LEU A 29 -11.44 -41.04 -17.08
CA LEU A 29 -10.32 -40.16 -17.48
C LEU A 29 -9.77 -40.53 -18.87
N PHE A 30 -9.66 -41.82 -19.20
CA PHE A 30 -9.30 -42.27 -20.55
C PHE A 30 -10.39 -41.97 -21.59
N GLN A 31 -11.68 -42.02 -21.23
CA GLN A 31 -12.76 -41.54 -22.10
C GLN A 31 -12.73 -40.02 -22.26
N ILE A 32 -12.37 -39.25 -21.23
CA ILE A 32 -12.19 -37.80 -21.36
C ILE A 32 -11.03 -37.50 -22.32
N GLU A 33 -9.86 -38.15 -22.19
CA GLU A 33 -8.73 -37.94 -23.10
C GLU A 33 -9.00 -38.38 -24.55
N LEU A 34 -9.88 -39.37 -24.79
CA LEU A 34 -10.20 -39.86 -26.15
C LEU A 34 -11.46 -39.22 -26.79
N THR A 35 -12.31 -38.54 -26.01
CA THR A 35 -13.54 -37.89 -26.54
C THR A 35 -13.43 -36.37 -26.67
N PHE A 36 -12.38 -35.74 -26.11
CA PHE A 36 -11.95 -34.38 -26.50
C PHE A 36 -11.24 -34.39 -27.87
N SER A 37 -11.93 -34.98 -28.84
CA SER A 37 -11.69 -34.86 -30.26
C SER A 37 -12.11 -33.46 -30.71
N GLN A 38 -11.43 -32.89 -31.70
CA GLN A 38 -11.68 -31.58 -32.35
C GLN A 38 -13.16 -31.26 -32.67
N ALA A 39 -14.06 -32.25 -32.63
CA ALA A 39 -15.50 -32.10 -32.77
C ALA A 39 -16.16 -31.25 -31.67
N ASP A 40 -15.61 -31.18 -30.44
CA ASP A 40 -16.24 -30.45 -29.33
C ASP A 40 -15.86 -28.95 -29.30
N THR A 41 -14.65 -28.60 -29.74
CA THR A 41 -14.17 -27.23 -29.84
C THR A 41 -15.01 -26.38 -30.81
N ASN A 42 -15.39 -26.92 -31.96
CA ASN A 42 -16.20 -26.19 -32.93
C ASN A 42 -17.60 -25.86 -32.38
N ASN A 43 -18.20 -26.79 -31.62
CA ASN A 43 -19.48 -26.55 -30.94
C ASN A 43 -19.34 -25.47 -29.85
N LEU A 44 -18.23 -25.46 -29.10
CA LEU A 44 -17.94 -24.42 -28.11
C LEU A 44 -17.70 -23.05 -28.77
N ILE A 45 -16.99 -23.00 -29.90
CA ILE A 45 -16.79 -21.79 -30.68
C ILE A 45 -18.13 -21.27 -31.22
N ASP A 46 -18.98 -22.13 -31.76
CA ASP A 46 -20.29 -21.72 -32.28
C ASP A 46 -21.23 -21.26 -31.17
N ASN A 47 -21.16 -21.83 -29.97
CA ASN A 47 -21.84 -21.29 -28.80
C ASN A 47 -21.26 -19.92 -28.38
N PHE A 48 -19.94 -19.74 -28.48
CA PHE A 48 -19.27 -18.47 -28.17
C PHE A 48 -19.56 -17.36 -29.19
N VAL A 49 -19.96 -17.68 -30.42
CA VAL A 49 -20.41 -16.70 -31.43
C VAL A 49 -21.60 -15.88 -30.93
N THR A 50 -22.52 -16.49 -30.18
CA THR A 50 -23.63 -15.75 -29.57
C THR A 50 -23.12 -14.71 -28.58
N THR A 51 -22.15 -15.09 -27.74
CA THR A 51 -21.48 -14.17 -26.80
C THR A 51 -20.73 -13.05 -27.52
N MET A 52 -20.04 -13.36 -28.62
CA MET A 52 -19.36 -12.37 -29.47
C MET A 52 -20.32 -11.36 -30.08
N ASN A 53 -21.44 -11.81 -30.61
CA ASN A 53 -22.45 -10.93 -31.17
C ASN A 53 -23.09 -10.04 -30.07
N ASN A 54 -23.37 -10.61 -28.90
CA ASN A 54 -23.91 -9.87 -27.76
C ASN A 54 -22.91 -8.86 -27.19
N ALA A 55 -21.61 -9.15 -27.26
CA ALA A 55 -20.53 -8.21 -26.93
C ALA A 55 -20.32 -7.13 -28.01
N GLY A 56 -21.09 -7.16 -29.11
CA GLY A 56 -21.06 -6.15 -30.16
C GLY A 56 -19.94 -6.31 -31.17
N LEU A 57 -19.43 -7.53 -31.38
CA LEU A 57 -18.47 -7.79 -32.44
C LEU A 57 -19.17 -7.80 -33.82
N SER A 58 -18.54 -7.16 -34.80
CA SER A 58 -18.99 -7.26 -36.20
C SER A 58 -18.75 -8.66 -36.75
N LYS A 59 -19.48 -9.05 -37.81
CA LYS A 59 -19.30 -10.37 -38.48
C LYS A 59 -17.83 -10.64 -38.85
N ASN A 60 -17.11 -9.62 -39.30
CA ASN A 60 -15.69 -9.72 -39.65
C ASN A 60 -14.81 -9.98 -38.41
N GLN A 61 -15.07 -9.27 -37.30
CA GLN A 61 -14.37 -9.52 -36.04
C GLN A 61 -14.67 -10.93 -35.51
N THR A 62 -15.92 -11.35 -35.51
CA THR A 62 -16.34 -12.70 -35.08
C THR A 62 -15.62 -13.79 -35.89
N ALA A 63 -15.51 -13.63 -37.21
CA ALA A 63 -14.77 -14.57 -38.06
C ALA A 63 -13.27 -14.61 -37.68
N LYS A 64 -12.63 -13.45 -37.54
CA LYS A 64 -11.21 -13.39 -37.14
C LYS A 64 -10.95 -13.98 -35.75
N VAL A 65 -11.84 -13.75 -34.78
CA VAL A 65 -11.71 -14.33 -33.44
C VAL A 65 -11.89 -15.85 -33.47
N ARG A 66 -12.84 -16.36 -34.27
CA ARG A 66 -12.99 -17.80 -34.51
C ARG A 66 -11.68 -18.39 -35.07
N ASP A 67 -11.12 -17.78 -36.10
CA ASP A 67 -9.87 -18.25 -36.72
C ASP A 67 -8.71 -18.26 -35.71
N LEU A 68 -8.62 -17.24 -34.85
CA LEU A 68 -7.63 -17.20 -33.78
C LEU A 68 -7.78 -18.30 -32.74
N ILE A 69 -9.02 -18.65 -32.35
CA ILE A 69 -9.26 -19.74 -31.40
C ILE A 69 -8.84 -21.08 -32.04
N THR A 70 -9.26 -21.32 -33.28
CA THR A 70 -8.87 -22.53 -34.02
C THR A 70 -7.35 -22.64 -34.18
N GLU A 71 -6.67 -21.53 -34.47
CA GLU A 71 -5.20 -21.51 -34.60
C GLU A 71 -4.49 -21.77 -33.27
N ARG A 72 -4.97 -21.16 -32.17
CA ARG A 72 -4.44 -21.44 -30.82
C ARG A 72 -4.53 -22.93 -30.50
N ASP A 73 -5.68 -23.55 -30.75
CA ASP A 73 -5.90 -24.95 -30.42
C ASP A 73 -5.07 -25.88 -31.33
N ARG A 74 -4.87 -25.51 -32.60
CA ARG A 74 -3.93 -26.20 -33.50
C ARG A 74 -2.49 -26.18 -32.95
N LEU A 75 -2.01 -25.02 -32.51
CA LEU A 75 -0.67 -24.88 -31.95
C LEU A 75 -0.47 -25.70 -30.67
N ILE A 76 -1.48 -25.74 -29.79
CA ILE A 76 -1.45 -26.57 -28.57
C ILE A 76 -1.42 -28.06 -28.94
N ALA A 77 -2.25 -28.49 -29.89
CA ALA A 77 -2.27 -29.88 -30.33
C ALA A 77 -0.94 -30.32 -30.99
N GLU A 78 -0.31 -29.43 -31.76
CA GLU A 78 1.01 -29.67 -32.35
C GLU A 78 2.11 -29.79 -31.30
N ASP A 79 2.08 -28.95 -30.26
CA ASP A 79 3.03 -29.03 -29.15
C ASP A 79 2.86 -30.35 -28.39
N ILE A 80 1.63 -30.76 -28.05
CA ILE A 80 1.34 -32.06 -27.41
C ILE A 80 1.88 -33.21 -28.27
N LYS A 81 1.68 -33.16 -29.58
CA LYS A 81 2.20 -34.17 -30.50
C LYS A 81 3.73 -34.23 -30.47
N GLN A 82 4.41 -33.07 -30.54
CA GLN A 82 5.86 -33.00 -30.47
C GLN A 82 6.40 -33.52 -29.12
N GLN A 83 5.74 -33.18 -28.01
CA GLN A 83 6.08 -33.72 -26.71
C GLN A 83 5.99 -35.25 -26.66
N ASN A 84 4.92 -35.82 -27.22
CA ASN A 84 4.74 -37.28 -27.28
C ASN A 84 5.82 -37.94 -28.14
N GLU A 85 6.20 -37.34 -29.26
CA GLU A 85 7.30 -37.81 -30.10
C GLU A 85 8.65 -37.75 -29.37
N LEU A 86 8.91 -36.71 -28.57
CA LEU A 86 10.13 -36.57 -27.78
C LEU A 86 10.18 -37.58 -26.62
N LYS A 87 9.06 -37.77 -25.90
CA LYS A 87 8.92 -38.76 -24.83
C LYS A 87 9.13 -40.19 -25.32
N ALA A 88 8.79 -40.47 -26.58
CA ALA A 88 9.04 -41.76 -27.21
C ALA A 88 10.52 -41.99 -27.59
N LYS A 89 11.30 -40.92 -27.80
CA LYS A 89 12.69 -40.99 -28.30
C LYS A 89 13.74 -40.81 -27.21
N TYR A 90 13.42 -40.07 -26.14
CA TYR A 90 14.38 -39.69 -25.12
C TYR A 90 13.91 -40.10 -23.72
N PRO A 91 14.81 -40.64 -22.87
CA PRO A 91 14.46 -41.02 -21.49
C PRO A 91 14.19 -39.81 -20.59
N PHE A 92 14.63 -38.61 -21.00
CA PHE A 92 14.36 -37.35 -20.32
C PHE A 92 14.02 -36.29 -21.37
N VAL A 93 12.91 -35.60 -21.18
CA VAL A 93 12.47 -34.48 -22.02
C VAL A 93 12.46 -33.23 -21.16
N LEU A 94 13.27 -32.25 -21.54
CA LEU A 94 13.26 -30.92 -20.91
C LEU A 94 12.17 -30.09 -21.59
N HIS A 95 10.94 -30.25 -21.12
CA HIS A 95 9.78 -29.48 -21.59
C HIS A 95 9.07 -28.82 -20.41
N ASP A 96 8.69 -27.55 -20.60
CA ASP A 96 7.92 -26.77 -19.64
C ASP A 96 6.56 -26.43 -20.26
N GLU A 97 5.57 -27.25 -19.90
CA GLU A 97 4.19 -27.16 -20.39
C GLU A 97 3.51 -25.86 -19.91
N GLU A 98 3.88 -25.39 -18.71
CA GLU A 98 3.36 -24.16 -18.14
C GLU A 98 3.86 -22.94 -18.95
N THR A 99 5.16 -22.90 -19.26
CA THR A 99 5.75 -21.84 -20.08
C THR A 99 5.19 -21.83 -21.50
N THR A 100 5.00 -23.01 -22.12
CA THR A 100 4.51 -23.12 -23.51
C THR A 100 3.04 -22.72 -23.62
N THR A 101 2.21 -23.14 -22.65
CA THR A 101 0.79 -22.74 -22.56
C THR A 101 0.67 -21.24 -22.30
N LYS A 102 1.48 -20.69 -21.38
CA LYS A 102 1.53 -19.25 -21.10
C LYS A 102 1.86 -18.45 -22.35
N TYR A 103 2.90 -18.84 -23.09
CA TYR A 103 3.30 -18.17 -24.32
C TYR A 103 2.22 -18.22 -25.41
N SER A 104 1.58 -19.38 -25.59
CA SER A 104 0.48 -19.54 -26.57
C SER A 104 -0.72 -18.68 -26.21
N ASN A 105 -1.07 -18.60 -24.91
CA ASN A 105 -2.13 -17.71 -24.43
C ASN A 105 -1.75 -16.23 -24.63
N GLN A 106 -0.52 -15.81 -24.35
CA GLN A 106 -0.07 -14.43 -24.58
C GLN A 106 -0.14 -14.05 -26.07
N LYS A 107 0.27 -14.94 -26.97
CA LYS A 107 0.11 -14.73 -28.42
C LYS A 107 -1.34 -14.56 -28.83
N PHE A 108 -2.21 -15.43 -28.30
CA PHE A 108 -3.65 -15.34 -28.55
C PHE A 108 -4.22 -14.01 -28.06
N ILE A 109 -3.93 -13.60 -26.81
CA ILE A 109 -4.44 -12.34 -26.26
C ILE A 109 -3.91 -11.14 -27.03
N ARG A 110 -2.63 -11.15 -27.45
CA ARG A 110 -2.07 -10.10 -28.30
C ARG A 110 -2.86 -9.97 -29.60
N ALA A 111 -3.02 -11.07 -30.35
CA ALA A 111 -3.75 -11.05 -31.61
C ALA A 111 -5.24 -10.68 -31.41
N LEU A 112 -5.84 -11.13 -30.31
CA LEU A 112 -7.21 -10.77 -29.94
C LEU A 112 -7.34 -9.26 -29.68
N SER A 113 -6.39 -8.65 -28.96
CA SER A 113 -6.38 -7.21 -28.64
C SER A 113 -6.25 -6.30 -29.87
N GLU A 114 -5.76 -6.83 -30.99
CA GLU A 114 -5.70 -6.14 -32.28
C GLU A 114 -7.06 -6.17 -33.02
N ILE A 115 -7.97 -7.06 -32.62
CA ILE A 115 -9.29 -7.26 -33.25
C ILE A 115 -10.42 -6.63 -32.44
N ILE A 116 -10.35 -6.70 -31.11
CA ILE A 116 -11.41 -6.23 -30.21
C ILE A 116 -10.91 -5.12 -29.29
N THR A 117 -11.82 -4.23 -28.90
CA THR A 117 -11.53 -3.21 -27.89
C THR A 117 -11.55 -3.79 -26.48
N ILE A 118 -10.96 -3.08 -25.52
CA ILE A 118 -11.05 -3.45 -24.09
C ILE A 118 -12.50 -3.53 -23.58
N ALA A 119 -13.41 -2.70 -24.09
CA ALA A 119 -14.82 -2.74 -23.74
C ALA A 119 -15.48 -4.05 -24.21
N GLN A 120 -15.16 -4.49 -25.43
CA GLN A 120 -15.62 -5.76 -25.97
C GLN A 120 -14.98 -6.95 -25.23
N PHE A 121 -13.68 -6.87 -24.91
CA PHE A 121 -12.99 -7.87 -24.09
C PHE A 121 -13.67 -8.02 -22.73
N LYS A 122 -14.01 -6.91 -22.06
CA LYS A 122 -14.77 -6.94 -20.80
C LYS A 122 -16.08 -7.72 -20.95
N GLN A 123 -16.88 -7.44 -21.98
CA GLN A 123 -18.14 -8.15 -22.19
C GLN A 123 -17.95 -9.65 -22.43
N LEU A 124 -16.89 -10.05 -23.14
CA LEU A 124 -16.60 -11.45 -23.45
C LEU A 124 -16.12 -12.26 -22.23
N PHE A 125 -15.25 -11.68 -21.42
CA PHE A 125 -14.49 -12.42 -20.41
C PHE A 125 -14.90 -12.13 -18.97
N LEU A 126 -15.72 -11.10 -18.71
CA LEU A 126 -16.19 -10.77 -17.36
C LEU A 126 -16.80 -11.98 -16.61
N PRO A 127 -17.67 -12.81 -17.23
CA PRO A 127 -18.25 -13.97 -16.52
C PRO A 127 -17.22 -14.98 -16.00
N GLN A 128 -16.06 -15.09 -16.65
CA GLN A 128 -14.96 -15.98 -16.22
C GLN A 128 -14.15 -15.37 -15.08
N LEU A 129 -14.25 -14.06 -14.88
CA LEU A 129 -13.48 -13.28 -13.91
C LEU A 129 -14.31 -12.87 -12.69
N ASP A 130 -15.64 -12.98 -12.72
CA ASP A 130 -16.56 -12.52 -11.68
C ASP A 130 -16.17 -13.02 -10.28
N ALA A 131 -15.92 -14.32 -10.12
CA ALA A 131 -15.55 -14.88 -8.82
C ALA A 131 -14.25 -14.28 -8.25
N ARG A 132 -13.27 -13.99 -9.12
CA ARG A 132 -12.01 -13.36 -8.74
C ARG A 132 -12.20 -11.88 -8.38
N ILE A 133 -13.00 -11.17 -9.18
CA ILE A 133 -13.37 -9.77 -8.93
C ILE A 133 -14.06 -9.64 -7.57
N ASP A 134 -15.05 -10.50 -7.30
CA ASP A 134 -15.81 -10.47 -6.06
C ASP A 134 -14.95 -10.76 -4.84
N LEU A 135 -14.07 -11.76 -4.91
CA LEU A 135 -13.12 -12.06 -3.83
C LEU A 135 -12.24 -10.84 -3.53
N MET A 136 -11.59 -10.28 -4.55
CA MET A 136 -10.68 -9.15 -4.39
C MET A 136 -11.39 -7.88 -3.92
N ALA A 137 -12.58 -7.59 -4.44
CA ALA A 137 -13.38 -6.44 -4.02
C ALA A 137 -13.82 -6.59 -2.55
N ASN A 138 -14.22 -7.79 -2.13
CA ASN A 138 -14.57 -8.07 -0.73
C ASN A 138 -13.37 -7.96 0.20
N ASP A 139 -12.18 -8.40 -0.21
CA ASP A 139 -10.96 -8.25 0.58
C ASP A 139 -10.61 -6.76 0.79
N LYS A 140 -10.65 -5.96 -0.28
CA LYS A 140 -10.48 -4.49 -0.19
C LYS A 140 -11.53 -3.87 0.75
N PHE A 141 -12.79 -4.26 0.62
CA PHE A 141 -13.87 -3.78 1.48
C PHE A 141 -13.63 -4.12 2.95
N ASN A 142 -13.26 -5.36 3.25
CA ASN A 142 -12.99 -5.83 4.61
C ASN A 142 -11.81 -5.10 5.26
N LEU A 143 -10.78 -4.74 4.48
CA LEU A 143 -9.67 -3.91 4.96
C LEU A 143 -10.13 -2.51 5.33
N LEU A 144 -10.97 -1.87 4.51
CA LEU A 144 -11.51 -0.54 4.79
C LEU A 144 -12.51 -0.56 5.96
N LYS A 145 -13.35 -1.59 6.06
CA LYS A 145 -14.29 -1.76 7.17
C LYS A 145 -13.59 -1.92 8.53
N LYS A 146 -12.36 -2.45 8.56
CA LYS A 146 -11.53 -2.46 9.78
C LYS A 146 -11.04 -1.05 10.16
N ARG A 147 -10.84 -0.17 9.18
CA ARG A 147 -10.27 1.18 9.35
C ARG A 147 -11.33 2.26 9.60
N TYR A 148 -12.54 2.06 9.11
CA TYR A 148 -13.61 3.05 9.12
C TYR A 148 -14.89 2.49 9.72
N ARG A 149 -15.62 3.33 10.48
CA ARG A 149 -16.98 3.02 10.92
C ARG A 149 -17.97 3.51 9.86
N LEU A 150 -18.43 2.59 9.02
CA LEU A 150 -19.35 2.87 7.93
C LEU A 150 -20.80 2.61 8.36
N THR A 151 -21.72 3.46 7.92
CA THR A 151 -23.17 3.18 7.97
C THR A 151 -23.56 2.18 6.86
N PRO A 152 -24.73 1.51 6.96
CA PRO A 152 -25.16 0.57 5.91
C PRO A 152 -25.21 1.17 4.49
N ASP A 153 -25.65 2.43 4.36
CA ASP A 153 -25.68 3.14 3.06
C ASP A 153 -24.26 3.39 2.52
N GLN A 154 -23.33 3.80 3.38
CA GLN A 154 -21.93 4.00 3.02
C GLN A 154 -21.25 2.67 2.65
N GLU A 155 -21.55 1.58 3.35
CA GLU A 155 -21.04 0.24 3.00
C GLU A 155 -21.53 -0.18 1.61
N ALA A 156 -22.81 0.03 1.28
CA ALA A 156 -23.36 -0.32 -0.03
C ALA A 156 -22.70 0.47 -1.17
N LYS A 157 -22.52 1.78 -0.99
CA LYS A 157 -21.83 2.65 -1.95
C LYS A 157 -20.36 2.25 -2.13
N LEU A 158 -19.66 1.94 -1.03
CA LEU A 158 -18.26 1.51 -1.07
C LEU A 158 -18.10 0.16 -1.76
N LYS A 159 -18.96 -0.83 -1.46
CA LYS A 159 -18.95 -2.13 -2.13
C LYS A 159 -19.15 -1.99 -3.65
N LYS A 160 -20.12 -1.16 -4.06
CA LYS A 160 -20.37 -0.89 -5.48
C LYS A 160 -19.14 -0.30 -6.16
N LEU A 161 -18.51 0.70 -5.54
CA LEU A 161 -17.31 1.33 -6.09
C LEU A 161 -16.15 0.33 -6.19
N LEU A 162 -15.88 -0.43 -5.12
CA LEU A 162 -14.78 -1.39 -5.09
C LEU A 162 -14.96 -2.55 -6.08
N SER A 163 -16.20 -2.97 -6.31
CA SER A 163 -16.54 -3.92 -7.37
C SER A 163 -16.20 -3.32 -8.74
N GLU A 164 -16.69 -2.11 -9.04
CA GLU A 164 -16.42 -1.42 -10.32
C GLU A 164 -14.92 -1.23 -10.59
N THR A 165 -14.18 -0.70 -9.60
CA THR A 165 -12.74 -0.43 -9.76
C THR A 165 -11.93 -1.71 -9.86
N THR A 166 -12.26 -2.73 -9.07
CA THR A 166 -11.58 -4.04 -9.15
C THR A 166 -11.87 -4.74 -10.48
N THR A 167 -13.09 -4.63 -11.01
CA THR A 167 -13.37 -5.10 -12.37
C THR A 167 -12.45 -4.43 -13.38
N ASN A 168 -12.33 -3.10 -13.36
CA ASN A 168 -11.50 -2.39 -14.33
C ASN A 168 -10.02 -2.75 -14.21
N GLU A 169 -9.50 -2.81 -12.98
CA GLU A 169 -8.13 -3.24 -12.68
C GLU A 169 -7.82 -4.63 -13.26
N ILE A 170 -8.70 -5.61 -13.04
CA ILE A 170 -8.52 -6.98 -13.54
C ILE A 170 -8.64 -7.02 -15.07
N ILE A 171 -9.66 -6.37 -15.65
CA ILE A 171 -9.85 -6.35 -17.10
C ILE A 171 -8.64 -5.74 -17.82
N ILE A 172 -8.10 -4.61 -17.33
CA ILE A 172 -6.91 -3.98 -17.90
C ILE A 172 -5.71 -4.92 -17.83
N LYS A 173 -5.51 -5.55 -16.67
CA LYS A 173 -4.38 -6.47 -16.47
C LYS A 173 -4.45 -7.66 -17.43
N GLU A 174 -5.63 -8.26 -17.58
CA GLU A 174 -5.84 -9.42 -18.46
C GLU A 174 -5.79 -9.04 -19.95
N TYR A 175 -6.36 -7.89 -20.33
CA TYR A 175 -6.35 -7.41 -21.71
C TYR A 175 -4.92 -7.20 -22.26
N TYR A 176 -4.02 -6.67 -21.42
CA TYR A 176 -2.63 -6.40 -21.79
C TYR A 176 -1.65 -7.50 -21.37
N ASN A 177 -2.11 -8.66 -20.86
CA ASN A 177 -1.23 -9.69 -20.27
C ASN A 177 -0.19 -10.31 -21.24
N TYR A 178 -0.28 -9.98 -22.52
CA TYR A 178 0.67 -10.35 -23.56
C TYR A 178 1.97 -9.53 -23.54
N ASP A 179 1.99 -8.39 -22.85
CA ASP A 179 3.16 -7.54 -22.65
C ASP A 179 3.20 -7.11 -21.17
N ASP A 180 4.15 -7.65 -20.42
CA ASP A 180 4.26 -7.43 -18.98
C ASP A 180 4.44 -5.95 -18.62
N ASN A 181 5.19 -5.19 -19.42
CA ASN A 181 5.42 -3.77 -19.17
C ASN A 181 4.16 -2.95 -19.46
N LEU A 182 3.52 -3.23 -20.59
CA LEU A 182 2.28 -2.54 -20.98
C LEU A 182 1.15 -2.87 -19.99
N SER A 183 1.02 -4.13 -19.58
CA SER A 183 0.07 -4.57 -18.56
C SER A 183 0.30 -3.85 -17.24
N TRP A 184 1.55 -3.84 -16.76
CA TRP A 184 1.88 -3.21 -15.49
C TRP A 184 1.64 -1.69 -15.50
N ASN A 185 1.99 -1.00 -16.58
CA ASN A 185 1.78 0.45 -16.70
C ASN A 185 0.29 0.80 -16.70
N ASN A 186 -0.51 0.14 -17.55
CA ASN A 186 -1.96 0.39 -17.61
C ASN A 186 -2.66 -0.01 -16.31
N TYR A 187 -2.26 -1.13 -15.69
CA TYR A 187 -2.79 -1.56 -14.39
C TYR A 187 -2.49 -0.52 -13.30
N THR A 188 -1.26 0.00 -13.26
CA THR A 188 -0.85 1.04 -12.31
C THR A 188 -1.66 2.32 -12.49
N GLU A 189 -1.85 2.78 -13.74
CA GLU A 189 -2.69 3.94 -14.03
C GLU A 189 -4.14 3.75 -13.57
N GLU A 190 -4.73 2.58 -13.82
CA GLU A 190 -6.10 2.28 -13.37
C GLU A 190 -6.19 2.18 -11.85
N LYS A 191 -5.16 1.63 -11.20
CA LYS A 191 -5.07 1.56 -9.74
C LYS A 191 -4.99 2.95 -9.10
N ILE A 192 -4.28 3.89 -9.72
CA ILE A 192 -4.26 5.30 -9.30
C ILE A 192 -5.65 5.90 -9.41
N LYS A 193 -6.32 5.77 -10.57
CA LYS A 193 -7.70 6.26 -10.77
C LYS A 193 -8.68 5.64 -9.77
N SER A 194 -8.54 4.35 -9.50
CA SER A 194 -9.35 3.60 -8.55
C SER A 194 -9.16 4.11 -7.12
N SER A 195 -7.91 4.35 -6.73
CA SER A 195 -7.56 4.91 -5.41
C SER A 195 -8.08 6.35 -5.26
N ASP A 196 -8.03 7.15 -6.32
CA ASP A 196 -8.61 8.50 -6.32
C ASP A 196 -10.13 8.47 -6.14
N LYS A 197 -10.85 7.58 -6.85
CA LYS A 197 -12.30 7.41 -6.67
C LYS A 197 -12.65 6.92 -5.26
N GLU A 198 -11.90 5.95 -4.73
CA GLU A 198 -12.10 5.45 -3.36
C GLU A 198 -11.96 6.57 -2.34
N ARG A 199 -10.90 7.37 -2.48
CA ARG A 199 -10.63 8.52 -1.61
C ARG A 199 -11.73 9.56 -1.67
N GLU A 200 -12.17 9.97 -2.85
CA GLU A 200 -13.26 10.96 -2.98
C GLU A 200 -14.58 10.43 -2.39
N LEU A 201 -14.85 9.13 -2.52
CA LEU A 201 -16.02 8.53 -1.89
C LEU A 201 -15.91 8.56 -0.35
N LEU A 202 -14.78 8.14 0.22
CA LEU A 202 -14.55 8.22 1.67
C LEU A 202 -14.64 9.65 2.20
N LYS A 203 -14.09 10.62 1.45
CA LYS A 203 -14.21 12.05 1.73
C LYS A 203 -15.67 12.51 1.76
N SER A 204 -16.48 12.06 0.80
CA SER A 204 -17.92 12.38 0.76
C SER A 204 -18.69 11.83 1.96
N PHE A 205 -18.16 10.80 2.65
CA PHE A 205 -18.72 10.23 3.87
C PHE A 205 -18.29 10.96 5.14
N GLY A 206 -17.43 11.98 5.02
CA GLY A 206 -16.78 12.60 6.18
C GLY A 206 -15.67 11.73 6.79
N LEU A 207 -15.25 10.67 6.10
CA LEU A 207 -14.25 9.71 6.57
C LEU A 207 -12.87 10.11 6.04
N PHE A 208 -12.42 11.29 6.48
CA PHE A 208 -11.18 11.91 6.02
C PHE A 208 -9.90 11.25 6.55
N TYR A 209 -10.00 10.40 7.59
CA TYR A 209 -8.85 9.77 8.22
C TYR A 209 -9.14 8.31 8.58
N SER A 210 -8.24 7.41 8.19
CA SER A 210 -8.25 6.03 8.68
C SER A 210 -7.95 6.02 10.18
N LYS A 211 -8.66 5.20 10.97
CA LYS A 211 -8.21 4.92 12.34
C LYS A 211 -6.82 4.28 12.28
N ASN A 212 -5.81 5.05 12.66
CA ASN A 212 -4.47 4.55 12.88
C ASN A 212 -3.92 5.18 14.17
N THR A 213 -3.01 4.45 14.83
CA THR A 213 -2.46 4.84 16.14
C THR A 213 -1.82 6.23 16.12
N LYS A 214 -1.26 6.64 14.98
CA LYS A 214 -0.62 7.96 14.78
C LYS A 214 -1.65 9.09 14.87
N THR A 215 -2.75 8.98 14.15
CA THR A 215 -3.82 10.00 14.12
C THR A 215 -4.55 10.05 15.46
N ASP A 216 -4.80 8.90 16.08
CA ASP A 216 -5.40 8.84 17.42
C ASP A 216 -4.49 9.51 18.48
N ASN A 217 -3.18 9.30 18.41
CA ASN A 217 -2.21 9.97 19.27
C ASN A 217 -2.17 11.49 19.03
N LEU A 218 -2.23 11.93 17.77
CA LEU A 218 -2.30 13.36 17.46
C LEU A 218 -3.58 13.99 18.00
N ILE A 219 -4.75 13.37 17.80
CA ILE A 219 -6.03 13.85 18.32
C ILE A 219 -5.97 13.94 19.86
N LYS A 220 -5.41 12.94 20.53
CA LYS A 220 -5.21 12.98 21.98
C LYS A 220 -4.37 14.18 22.40
N LYS A 221 -3.20 14.39 21.78
CA LYS A 221 -2.33 15.54 22.09
C LYS A 221 -2.99 16.89 21.80
N LEU A 222 -3.80 16.98 20.74
CA LEU A 222 -4.55 18.19 20.42
C LEU A 222 -5.63 18.48 21.46
N ASN A 223 -6.32 17.44 21.96
CA ASN A 223 -7.26 17.58 23.07
C ASN A 223 -6.55 17.98 24.37
N ASP A 224 -5.39 17.38 24.67
CA ASP A 224 -4.56 17.73 25.83
C ASP A 224 -4.08 19.19 25.77
N ALA A 225 -3.87 19.72 24.55
CA ALA A 225 -3.57 21.12 24.28
C ALA A 225 -4.81 22.04 24.25
N ASN A 226 -6.00 21.54 24.56
CA ASN A 226 -7.28 22.26 24.54
C ASN A 226 -7.64 22.87 23.17
N VAL A 227 -7.26 22.20 22.08
CA VAL A 227 -7.66 22.60 20.72
C VAL A 227 -9.10 22.14 20.49
N ASP A 228 -9.98 23.03 20.03
CA ASP A 228 -11.38 22.69 19.77
C ASP A 228 -11.57 21.77 18.55
N SER A 229 -12.73 21.14 18.47
CA SER A 229 -13.04 20.14 17.45
C SER A 229 -12.97 20.68 16.01
N ASP A 230 -13.31 21.95 15.77
CA ASP A 230 -13.25 22.54 14.43
C ASP A 230 -11.80 22.73 13.98
N ARG A 231 -10.95 23.21 14.87
CA ARG A 231 -9.50 23.34 14.61
C ARG A 231 -8.82 21.98 14.48
N ILE A 232 -9.19 21.00 15.29
CA ILE A 232 -8.72 19.61 15.14
C ILE A 232 -9.10 19.09 13.74
N HIS A 233 -10.34 19.29 13.31
CA HIS A 233 -10.79 18.85 12.00
C HIS A 233 -9.97 19.48 10.86
N LYS A 234 -9.69 20.80 10.93
CA LYS A 234 -8.82 21.50 9.97
C LYS A 234 -7.40 20.93 9.93
N ILE A 235 -6.83 20.57 11.08
CA ILE A 235 -5.49 19.95 11.17
C ILE A 235 -5.49 18.57 10.52
N LEU A 236 -6.53 17.77 10.75
CA LEU A 236 -6.66 16.45 10.14
C LEU A 236 -6.79 16.54 8.61
N ILE A 237 -7.52 17.53 8.10
CA ILE A 237 -7.59 17.81 6.65
C ILE A 237 -6.20 18.20 6.11
N ALA A 238 -5.50 19.12 6.78
CA ALA A 238 -4.17 19.56 6.37
C ALA A 238 -3.17 18.38 6.33
N LEU A 239 -3.24 17.49 7.32
CA LEU A 239 -2.41 16.29 7.39
C LEU A 239 -2.72 15.32 6.24
N GLN A 240 -4.00 15.16 5.90
CA GLN A 240 -4.42 14.32 4.80
C GLN A 240 -3.90 14.86 3.46
N ILE A 241 -3.97 16.17 3.22
CA ILE A 241 -3.41 16.81 2.02
C ILE A 241 -1.89 16.56 1.94
N LEU A 242 -1.18 16.66 3.07
CA LEU A 242 0.24 16.33 3.15
C LEU A 242 0.50 14.85 2.79
N GLN A 243 -0.30 13.92 3.29
CA GLN A 243 -0.18 12.48 2.97
C GLN A 243 -0.45 12.21 1.49
N GLU A 244 -1.50 12.79 0.91
CA GLU A 244 -1.85 12.62 -0.51
C GLU A 244 -0.77 13.11 -1.46
N ARG A 245 -0.16 14.26 -1.16
CA ARG A 245 0.94 14.81 -1.97
C ARG A 245 2.21 13.97 -1.85
N ASN A 246 2.40 13.32 -0.71
CA ASN A 246 3.53 12.44 -0.45
C ASN A 246 3.37 11.04 -1.05
N ASP A 247 2.19 10.43 -1.00
CA ASP A 247 1.92 9.10 -1.58
C ASP A 247 2.13 9.09 -3.10
N LYS A 248 1.88 10.23 -3.76
CA LYS A 248 2.19 10.45 -5.18
C LYS A 248 3.68 10.41 -5.50
N ARG A 249 4.57 10.47 -4.50
CA ARG A 249 6.04 10.53 -4.66
C ARG A 249 6.77 9.21 -4.38
N LEU A 250 6.07 8.07 -4.28
CA LEU A 250 6.66 6.72 -4.14
C LEU A 250 7.81 6.66 -3.12
N LYS A 251 7.57 6.50 -1.81
CA LYS A 251 8.69 6.19 -0.89
C LYS A 251 8.38 5.30 0.32
N THR A 252 9.26 4.30 0.40
CA THR A 252 9.39 3.08 1.20
C THR A 252 9.78 3.27 2.68
N TRP A 253 9.73 4.48 3.24
CA TRP A 253 10.44 4.82 4.49
C TRP A 253 9.54 5.15 5.69
N ARG A 254 8.21 5.08 5.56
CA ARG A 254 7.27 5.57 6.60
C ARG A 254 6.68 4.48 7.51
N GLU A 255 6.94 3.21 7.20
CA GLU A 255 6.33 2.07 7.92
C GLU A 255 6.89 1.88 9.34
N ASN A 256 8.10 2.38 9.63
CA ASN A 256 8.80 2.10 10.89
C ASN A 256 8.65 3.15 12.01
N ASP A 257 8.19 4.38 11.74
CA ASP A 257 7.98 5.38 12.81
C ASP A 257 6.51 5.40 13.25
N ALA A 258 6.14 4.52 14.20
CA ALA A 258 4.78 4.37 14.69
C ALA A 258 4.28 5.53 15.57
N ALA A 259 5.15 6.44 16.02
CA ALA A 259 4.83 7.44 17.04
C ALA A 259 4.58 8.84 16.47
N ASN A 260 5.21 9.19 15.35
CA ASN A 260 5.20 10.56 14.83
C ASN A 260 4.35 10.71 13.58
N VAL A 261 3.54 11.77 13.58
CA VAL A 261 2.64 12.13 12.47
C VAL A 261 3.34 13.05 11.46
N ILE A 262 4.42 13.70 11.87
CA ILE A 262 5.20 14.66 11.09
C ILE A 262 6.67 14.31 11.28
N ASN A 263 7.41 14.25 10.18
CA ASN A 263 8.87 14.35 10.21
C ASN A 263 9.24 15.80 9.91
N PHE A 264 9.96 16.44 10.82
CA PHE A 264 10.54 17.76 10.60
C PHE A 264 11.81 17.58 9.75
N HIS A 265 11.62 17.43 8.43
CA HIS A 265 12.69 17.15 7.46
C HIS A 265 13.75 18.24 7.35
N ASP A 266 14.90 17.85 6.82
CA ASP A 266 16.01 18.74 6.43
C ASP A 266 15.71 19.49 5.11
N PRO A 267 16.31 20.69 4.90
CA PRO A 267 16.07 21.51 3.71
C PRO A 267 16.43 20.87 2.37
N ASP A 268 17.26 19.81 2.39
CA ASP A 268 17.76 19.12 1.19
C ASP A 268 16.81 18.00 0.69
N ASP A 269 15.65 17.82 1.34
CA ASP A 269 14.65 16.83 0.93
C ASP A 269 13.72 17.41 -0.16
N ASP A 270 13.51 16.65 -1.25
CA ASP A 270 12.56 16.99 -2.31
C ASP A 270 11.14 17.27 -1.77
N GLU A 271 10.77 16.67 -0.64
CA GLU A 271 9.50 16.86 0.06
C GLU A 271 9.42 18.17 0.86
N TYR A 272 10.54 18.85 1.13
CA TYR A 272 10.64 20.01 2.02
C TYR A 272 9.61 21.12 1.74
N PRO A 273 9.32 21.52 0.48
CA PRO A 273 8.30 22.54 0.20
C PRO A 273 6.89 22.15 0.69
N ILE A 274 6.50 20.88 0.54
CA ILE A 274 5.18 20.38 0.96
C ILE A 274 5.07 20.43 2.49
N TYR A 275 6.16 20.13 3.20
CA TYR A 275 6.21 20.24 4.65
C TYR A 275 6.23 21.70 5.14
N LEU A 276 6.79 22.65 4.39
CA LEU A 276 6.67 24.08 4.71
C LEU A 276 5.23 24.58 4.58
N GLU A 277 4.52 24.21 3.51
CA GLU A 277 3.10 24.56 3.35
C GLU A 277 2.24 23.98 4.49
N PHE A 278 2.51 22.73 4.88
CA PHE A 278 1.82 22.12 6.00
C PHE A 278 2.12 22.83 7.33
N ARG A 279 3.39 23.20 7.59
CA ARG A 279 3.76 24.02 8.76
C ARG A 279 3.04 25.37 8.75
N GLU A 280 2.94 26.02 7.59
CA GLU A 280 2.20 27.28 7.44
C GLU A 280 0.73 27.08 7.82
N GLN A 281 0.08 26.03 7.31
CA GLN A 281 -1.30 25.69 7.67
C GLN A 281 -1.45 25.44 9.17
N LEU A 282 -0.55 24.66 9.78
CA LEU A 282 -0.55 24.43 11.22
C LEU A 282 -0.41 25.74 11.99
N SER A 283 0.47 26.66 11.58
CA SER A 283 0.66 27.94 12.27
C SER A 283 -0.57 28.87 12.20
N LYS A 284 -1.36 28.76 11.13
CA LYS A 284 -2.63 29.49 10.98
C LYS A 284 -3.74 28.88 11.83
N ILE A 285 -3.65 27.58 12.14
CA ILE A 285 -4.66 26.87 12.92
C ILE A 285 -4.32 26.87 14.41
N LEU A 286 -3.07 26.57 14.80
CA LEU A 286 -2.58 26.43 16.17
C LEU A 286 -1.85 27.67 16.66
N LYS A 287 -2.00 28.00 17.93
CA LYS A 287 -1.11 28.93 18.64
C LYS A 287 0.22 28.25 18.93
N ILE A 288 1.27 29.03 19.16
CA ILE A 288 2.62 28.47 19.38
C ILE A 288 2.69 27.61 20.65
N GLU A 289 1.91 27.95 21.69
CA GLU A 289 1.85 27.19 22.95
C GLU A 289 1.14 25.83 22.77
N GLU A 290 0.10 25.80 21.93
CA GLU A 290 -0.59 24.57 21.57
C GLU A 290 0.31 23.71 20.68
N PHE A 291 1.04 24.32 19.73
CA PHE A 291 2.02 23.64 18.90
C PHE A 291 3.14 23.01 19.74
N GLU A 292 3.68 23.76 20.71
CA GLU A 292 4.67 23.23 21.66
C GLU A 292 4.12 21.99 22.36
N THR A 293 2.93 22.09 22.96
CA THR A 293 2.31 20.99 23.69
C THR A 293 2.16 19.73 22.83
N VAL A 294 1.78 19.89 21.56
CA VAL A 294 1.54 18.77 20.64
C VAL A 294 2.83 18.17 20.11
N PHE A 295 3.83 18.99 19.77
CA PHE A 295 4.97 18.55 18.96
C PHE A 295 6.32 18.55 19.69
N VAL A 296 6.45 19.14 20.89
CA VAL A 296 7.75 19.23 21.60
C VAL A 296 8.42 17.87 21.82
N SER A 297 7.62 16.83 22.10
CA SER A 297 8.13 15.45 22.25
C SER A 297 8.87 14.93 21.01
N GLN A 298 8.48 15.37 19.81
CA GLN A 298 9.15 14.99 18.55
C GLN A 298 10.49 15.70 18.38
N MET A 299 10.67 16.85 19.04
CA MET A 299 11.87 17.68 18.97
C MET A 299 12.82 17.45 20.17
N GLN A 300 12.43 16.60 21.13
CA GLN A 300 13.12 16.45 22.41
C GLN A 300 14.60 16.07 22.28
N ASN A 301 14.95 15.20 21.34
CA ASN A 301 16.34 14.79 21.12
C ASN A 301 17.21 15.97 20.64
N ARG A 302 16.67 16.81 19.73
CA ARG A 302 17.33 18.03 19.27
C ARG A 302 17.50 19.01 20.43
N ILE A 303 16.44 19.25 21.20
CA ILE A 303 16.44 20.15 22.36
C ILE A 303 17.52 19.73 23.36
N ILE A 304 17.58 18.43 23.73
CA ILE A 304 18.57 17.92 24.70
C ILE A 304 19.98 18.06 24.16
N ARG A 305 20.23 17.68 22.91
CA ARG A 305 21.56 17.75 22.28
C ARG A 305 22.07 19.20 22.25
N ASP A 306 21.23 20.12 21.80
CA ASP A 306 21.61 21.52 21.63
C ASP A 306 21.83 22.18 23.01
N SER A 307 20.98 21.85 24.00
CA SER A 307 21.15 22.29 25.40
C SER A 307 22.44 21.78 26.02
N LYS A 308 22.78 20.50 25.82
CA LYS A 308 24.00 19.90 26.36
C LYS A 308 25.26 20.55 25.80
N LYS A 309 25.26 20.85 24.48
CA LYS A 309 26.37 21.52 23.82
C LYS A 309 26.60 22.92 24.40
N GLU A 310 25.53 23.70 24.55
CA GLU A 310 25.61 25.05 25.11
C GLU A 310 26.02 25.04 26.59
N PHE A 311 25.48 24.10 27.38
CA PHE A 311 25.84 23.93 28.79
C PHE A 311 27.32 23.58 28.98
N GLN A 312 27.88 22.71 28.13
CA GLN A 312 29.31 22.39 28.16
C GLN A 312 30.18 23.62 27.90
N THR A 313 29.82 24.47 26.93
CA THR A 313 30.53 25.73 26.68
C THR A 313 30.48 26.67 27.88
N LEU A 314 29.32 26.81 28.53
CA LEU A 314 29.16 27.66 29.71
C LEU A 314 29.95 27.14 30.92
N ARG A 315 30.00 25.82 31.13
CA ARG A 315 30.74 25.19 32.24
C ARG A 315 32.26 25.35 32.11
N VAL A 316 32.78 25.47 30.90
CA VAL A 316 34.20 25.77 30.66
C VAL A 316 34.51 27.26 30.86
N THR A 317 33.52 28.14 30.63
CA THR A 317 33.70 29.59 30.62
C THR A 317 33.63 30.22 32.01
N TYR A 318 32.72 29.74 32.85
CA TYR A 318 32.45 30.31 34.17
C TYR A 318 32.83 29.34 35.27
N ASN A 319 33.32 29.84 36.41
CA ASN A 319 33.59 29.01 37.59
C ASN A 319 32.41 29.14 38.58
N LEU A 320 31.46 28.23 38.49
CA LEU A 320 30.25 28.20 39.33
C LEU A 320 30.22 26.94 40.20
N THR A 321 29.40 26.93 41.25
CA THR A 321 29.13 25.72 42.04
C THR A 321 28.19 24.77 41.30
N GLU A 322 28.17 23.49 41.66
CA GLU A 322 27.26 22.51 41.04
C GLU A 322 25.78 22.89 41.18
N GLN A 323 25.38 23.53 42.28
CA GLN A 323 24.02 24.02 42.46
C GLN A 323 23.69 25.18 41.49
N GLN A 324 24.63 26.11 41.30
CA GLN A 324 24.51 27.19 40.32
C GLN A 324 24.45 26.63 38.89
N TYR A 325 25.26 25.61 38.57
CA TYR A 325 25.19 24.94 37.26
C TYR A 325 23.85 24.28 37.00
N SER A 326 23.22 23.65 37.99
CA SER A 326 21.88 23.06 37.83
C SER A 326 20.81 24.11 37.48
N GLU A 327 20.91 25.30 38.05
CA GLU A 327 20.01 26.41 37.70
C GLU A 327 20.24 26.91 36.27
N ILE A 328 21.50 27.05 35.85
CA ILE A 328 21.87 27.44 34.49
C ILE A 328 21.43 26.39 33.46
N GLU A 329 21.58 25.10 33.75
CA GLU A 329 21.15 24.01 32.87
C GLU A 329 19.63 24.10 32.58
N LYS A 330 18.81 24.41 33.61
CA LYS A 330 17.36 24.61 33.42
C LYS A 330 17.05 25.82 32.54
N LEU A 331 17.80 26.92 32.67
CA LEU A 331 17.62 28.12 31.83
C LEU A 331 18.01 27.84 30.37
N ILE A 332 19.11 27.12 30.15
CA ILE A 332 19.55 26.70 28.80
C ILE A 332 18.54 25.76 28.18
N LEU A 333 18.02 24.79 28.95
CA LEU A 333 16.99 23.89 28.46
C LEU A 333 15.74 24.66 28.04
N LYS A 334 15.28 25.60 28.88
CA LYS A 334 14.15 26.48 28.54
C LYS A 334 14.40 27.31 27.28
N LYS A 335 15.60 27.91 27.15
CA LYS A 335 16.02 28.65 25.95
C LYS A 335 15.93 27.77 24.71
N ASN A 336 16.52 26.59 24.75
CA ASN A 336 16.61 25.69 23.59
C ASN A 336 15.27 25.05 23.24
N THR A 337 14.41 24.75 24.21
CA THR A 337 13.02 24.36 23.94
C THR A 337 12.30 25.45 23.16
N GLU A 338 12.29 26.67 23.67
CA GLU A 338 11.57 27.78 23.01
C GLU A 338 12.18 28.14 21.65
N LYS A 339 13.51 28.08 21.53
CA LYS A 339 14.22 28.30 20.27
C LYS A 339 13.78 27.28 19.21
N VAL A 340 13.84 25.99 19.52
CA VAL A 340 13.50 24.92 18.56
C VAL A 340 12.01 24.96 18.19
N VAL A 341 11.12 25.18 19.17
CA VAL A 341 9.68 25.35 18.94
C VAL A 341 9.43 26.56 18.02
N THR A 342 10.06 27.70 18.29
CA THR A 342 9.93 28.91 17.47
C THR A 342 10.43 28.68 16.05
N GLU A 343 11.57 28.01 15.90
CA GLU A 343 12.10 27.65 14.59
C GLU A 343 11.09 26.83 13.80
N GLU A 344 10.62 25.70 14.35
CA GLU A 344 9.73 24.79 13.62
C GLU A 344 8.33 25.39 13.39
N TYR A 345 7.82 26.21 14.30
CA TYR A 345 6.54 26.88 14.15
C TYR A 345 6.55 27.92 13.04
N TYR A 346 7.62 28.72 12.90
CA TYR A 346 7.72 29.80 11.91
C TYR A 346 8.52 29.42 10.65
N LYS A 347 9.09 28.21 10.56
CA LYS A 347 10.02 27.79 9.48
C LYS A 347 9.50 28.00 8.06
N TYR A 348 8.17 28.05 7.89
CA TYR A 348 7.51 28.35 6.62
C TYR A 348 7.85 29.74 6.05
N SER A 349 8.34 30.68 6.86
CA SER A 349 8.77 32.01 6.42
C SER A 349 10.16 32.33 6.97
N TYR A 350 11.15 32.43 6.08
CA TYR A 350 12.55 32.65 6.46
C TYR A 350 12.75 33.90 7.31
N GLU A 351 12.23 35.03 6.84
CA GLU A 351 12.37 36.32 7.50
C GLU A 351 11.69 36.34 8.86
N LEU A 352 10.47 35.80 8.94
CA LEU A 352 9.70 35.76 10.17
C LEU A 352 10.37 34.88 11.22
N TYR A 353 10.82 33.67 10.85
CA TYR A 353 11.46 32.78 11.82
C TYR A 353 12.78 33.39 12.32
N GLN A 354 13.59 34.01 11.46
CA GLN A 354 14.84 34.65 11.87
C GLN A 354 14.59 35.80 12.85
N GLN A 355 13.57 36.63 12.60
CA GLN A 355 13.20 37.71 13.52
C GLN A 355 12.77 37.16 14.89
N LYS A 356 11.92 36.13 14.90
CA LYS A 356 11.40 35.52 16.14
C LYS A 356 12.51 34.81 16.91
N LEU A 357 13.39 34.08 16.23
CA LEU A 357 14.54 33.42 16.85
C LEU A 357 15.47 34.41 17.53
N ARG A 358 15.85 35.51 16.86
CA ARG A 358 16.71 36.54 17.46
C ARG A 358 16.10 37.13 18.73
N ALA A 359 14.79 37.35 18.75
CA ALA A 359 14.10 37.85 19.93
C ALA A 359 14.14 36.86 21.11
N VAL A 360 13.93 35.57 20.82
CA VAL A 360 14.03 34.48 21.82
C VAL A 360 15.46 34.38 22.36
N GLU A 361 16.45 34.32 21.47
CA GLU A 361 17.87 34.24 21.85
C GLU A 361 18.28 35.43 22.70
N TYR A 362 17.97 36.66 22.27
CA TYR A 362 18.30 37.87 23.01
C TYR A 362 17.73 37.87 24.44
N ARG A 363 16.43 37.54 24.59
CA ARG A 363 15.76 37.54 25.90
C ARG A 363 16.40 36.52 26.85
N HIS A 364 16.67 35.30 26.38
CA HIS A 364 17.25 34.25 27.21
C HIS A 364 18.73 34.47 27.49
N GLU A 365 19.52 34.91 26.50
CA GLU A 365 20.94 35.19 26.70
C GLU A 365 21.18 36.33 27.68
N LYS A 366 20.34 37.38 27.62
CA LYS A 366 20.33 38.44 28.62
C LYS A 366 20.06 37.86 30.01
N GLY A 367 19.01 37.06 30.16
CA GLY A 367 18.64 36.43 31.44
C GLY A 367 19.71 35.50 32.01
N ILE A 368 20.33 34.66 31.17
CA ILE A 368 21.44 33.77 31.55
C ILE A 368 22.64 34.62 31.99
N ARG A 369 23.02 35.64 31.23
CA ARG A 369 24.15 36.52 31.57
C ARG A 369 23.95 37.23 32.90
N GLU A 370 22.77 37.81 33.13
CA GLU A 370 22.44 38.48 34.40
C GLU A 370 22.46 37.50 35.58
N THR A 371 22.02 36.26 35.37
CA THR A 371 22.04 35.21 36.39
C THR A 371 23.47 34.80 36.74
N VAL A 372 24.30 34.53 35.73
CA VAL A 372 25.72 34.20 35.91
C VAL A 372 26.45 35.32 36.63
N GLN A 373 26.25 36.58 36.23
CA GLN A 373 26.88 37.74 36.90
C GLN A 373 26.51 37.83 38.38
N LYS A 374 25.24 37.63 38.74
CA LYS A 374 24.79 37.60 40.15
C LYS A 374 25.46 36.46 40.94
N MET A 375 25.58 35.28 40.33
CA MET A 375 26.21 34.11 40.94
C MET A 375 27.71 34.33 41.17
N THR A 376 28.42 34.89 40.18
CA THR A 376 29.86 35.18 40.29
C THR A 376 30.15 36.29 41.30
N ALA A 377 29.32 37.34 41.36
CA ALA A 377 29.41 38.38 42.39
C ALA A 377 29.18 37.82 43.81
N SER A 378 28.25 36.87 43.95
CA SER A 378 27.98 36.20 45.23
C SER A 378 29.14 35.29 45.67
N ASN A 379 29.91 34.75 44.72
CA ASN A 379 31.08 33.91 44.99
C ASN A 379 32.34 34.72 45.32
N THR A 380 32.39 36.02 44.99
CA THR A 380 33.50 36.93 45.29
C THR A 380 33.27 37.74 46.57
N ALA A 381 32.05 37.78 47.09
CA ALA A 381 31.68 38.41 48.36
C ALA A 381 31.78 37.46 49.58
N LYS A 382 32.11 36.19 49.34
CA LYS A 382 32.55 35.21 50.35
C LYS A 382 34.05 35.04 50.24
#